data_AF-A0A168AIC9-F1
#
_entry.id   AF-A0A168AIC9-F1
#
_cell.length_a   1.000
_cell.length_b   1.000
_cell.length_c   1.000
_cell.angle_alpha   90.00
_cell.angle_beta   90.00
_cell.angle_gamma   90.00
#
_symmetry.space_group_name_H-M   'P 1'
#
loop_
_entity.id
_entity.type
_entity.pdbx_description
1 polymer ?
#
loop_
_entity_poly.entity_id
_entity_poly.type
_entity_poly.pdbx_seq_one_letter_code
_entity_poly.pdbx_strand_id
1 'polypeptide(L)'
;MAFFLPAEGVSGSLANTTNVLKKPLDEDVNAHIARETVKFRTMSRNIPQPMSLTGISDYMEWKEEIELAAKTAGILEILQKQNTKPASREHMHLWNECNMWLYCLIWHSISDEAKGHIYKGPAPEYSAYVLWKKVEEAFSEKPDVARRRLMKEICQLSQRNDKEKNNTSNGSDSDRAFVLNIIKIRSRLEKIKFPLPDYFYYDLVLNGISPGMQDQLERRLKNPITFTAEMDFGQFLDELLRQLPVD
;
A
#
# COMPACT_ATOMS: atom_id res chain seq x y z
N MET A 1 39.82 78.65 27.05
CA MET A 1 40.53 77.99 28.16
C MET A 1 39.58 77.02 28.85
N ALA A 2 39.76 75.73 28.65
CA ALA A 2 39.35 74.66 29.57
C ALA A 2 40.15 73.42 29.17
N PHE A 3 40.74 72.78 30.18
CA PHE A 3 41.84 71.83 30.11
C PHE A 3 41.36 70.43 30.54
N PHE A 4 42.02 69.40 29.99
CA PHE A 4 42.25 68.03 30.52
C PHE A 4 41.07 67.04 30.74
N LEU A 5 41.14 65.91 30.02
CA LEU A 5 40.85 64.52 30.48
C LEU A 5 42.17 63.92 31.06
N PRO A 6 42.27 62.69 31.64
CA PRO A 6 41.31 61.61 31.99
C PRO A 6 41.54 60.98 33.40
N ALA A 7 40.75 59.97 33.82
CA ALA A 7 41.21 58.75 34.53
C ALA A 7 40.09 57.71 34.73
N GLU A 8 40.46 56.44 34.61
CA GLU A 8 39.67 55.20 34.69
C GLU A 8 39.21 54.85 36.12
N GLY A 9 38.20 53.96 36.26
CA GLY A 9 37.88 53.38 37.56
C GLY A 9 36.60 52.55 37.73
N VAL A 10 36.58 51.34 37.15
CA VAL A 10 36.08 50.07 37.74
C VAL A 10 34.58 49.91 38.15
N SER A 11 33.92 49.07 37.34
CA SER A 11 33.09 47.89 37.65
C SER A 11 31.95 47.94 38.69
N GLY A 12 30.75 47.64 38.18
CA GLY A 12 29.63 47.13 38.98
C GLY A 12 28.36 46.93 38.16
N SER A 13 28.36 46.03 37.18
CA SER A 13 27.11 45.61 36.50
C SER A 13 26.79 44.16 36.86
N LEU A 14 25.93 44.01 37.86
CA LEU A 14 25.16 42.81 38.14
C LEU A 14 24.05 42.68 37.10
N ALA A 15 24.27 41.87 36.07
CA ALA A 15 23.20 41.25 35.30
C ALA A 15 23.77 40.12 34.43
N ASN A 16 24.01 38.95 35.02
CA ASN A 16 24.18 37.73 34.23
C ASN A 16 23.69 36.52 35.02
N THR A 17 22.37 36.39 35.12
CA THR A 17 21.70 35.22 35.69
C THR A 17 20.47 34.86 34.85
N THR A 18 20.68 34.49 33.59
CA THR A 18 19.64 33.83 32.77
C THR A 18 20.20 32.68 31.91
N ASN A 19 21.31 32.03 32.32
CA ASN A 19 21.95 31.00 31.48
C ASN A 19 22.14 29.63 32.15
N VAL A 20 21.22 29.21 33.03
CA VAL A 20 21.34 27.91 33.73
C VAL A 20 20.13 26.98 33.54
N LEU A 21 19.03 27.39 32.90
CA LEU A 21 17.80 26.59 32.86
C LEU A 21 17.37 26.00 31.50
N LYS A 22 18.14 26.18 30.41
CA LYS A 22 17.82 25.56 29.10
C LYS A 22 18.48 24.20 28.84
N LYS A 23 19.54 23.85 29.59
CA LYS A 23 20.39 22.69 29.30
C LYS A 23 19.77 21.29 29.57
N PRO A 24 18.92 21.07 30.59
CA PRO A 24 18.45 19.70 30.89
C PRO A 24 17.30 19.22 29.97
N LEU A 25 16.53 20.14 29.37
CA LEU A 25 15.39 19.77 28.53
C LEU A 25 15.82 19.33 27.12
N ASP A 26 16.81 20.00 26.53
CA ASP A 26 17.34 19.66 25.20
C ASP A 26 18.12 18.34 25.20
N GLU A 27 18.79 17.99 26.31
CA GLU A 27 19.49 16.71 26.47
C GLU A 27 18.51 15.52 26.53
N ASP A 28 17.38 15.68 27.24
CA ASP A 28 16.36 14.62 27.33
C ASP A 28 15.61 14.41 26.00
N VAL A 29 15.30 15.50 25.28
CA VAL A 29 14.71 15.42 23.93
C VAL A 29 15.65 14.71 22.95
N ASN A 30 16.93 15.05 22.94
CA ASN A 30 17.92 14.39 22.08
C ASN A 30 18.11 12.92 22.44
N ALA A 31 18.14 12.59 23.75
CA ALA A 31 18.21 11.21 24.20
C ALA A 31 16.96 10.42 23.82
N HIS A 32 15.78 11.03 23.88
CA HIS A 32 14.52 10.44 23.42
C HIS A 32 14.57 10.14 21.92
N ILE A 33 14.96 11.11 21.09
CA ILE A 33 15.04 10.94 19.63
C ILE A 33 16.08 9.87 19.25
N ALA A 34 17.21 9.81 19.96
CA ALA A 34 18.20 8.75 19.75
C ALA A 34 17.62 7.36 20.06
N ARG A 35 16.85 7.22 21.15
CA ARG A 35 16.14 5.98 21.49
C ARG A 35 15.13 5.60 20.40
N GLU A 36 14.32 6.55 19.94
CA GLU A 36 13.35 6.31 18.86
C GLU A 36 14.03 5.92 17.54
N THR A 37 15.19 6.52 17.22
CA THR A 37 15.99 6.14 16.04
C THR A 37 16.49 4.69 16.13
N VAL A 38 16.96 4.26 17.31
CA VAL A 38 17.40 2.87 17.53
C VAL A 38 16.24 1.89 17.44
N LYS A 39 15.07 2.24 18.01
CA LYS A 39 13.85 1.44 17.89
C LYS A 39 13.44 1.30 16.43
N PHE A 40 13.40 2.40 15.68
CA PHE A 40 13.08 2.40 14.26
C PHE A 40 14.03 1.48 13.48
N ARG A 41 15.35 1.63 13.65
CA ARG A 41 16.35 0.78 12.96
C ARG A 41 16.21 -0.70 13.30
N THR A 42 15.91 -1.02 14.56
CA THR A 42 15.71 -2.42 14.98
C THR A 42 14.46 -3.00 14.35
N MET A 43 13.36 -2.24 14.34
CA MET A 43 12.09 -2.65 13.77
C MET A 43 12.19 -2.81 12.25
N SER A 44 12.78 -1.83 11.57
CA SER A 44 12.82 -1.76 10.12
C SER A 44 13.66 -2.85 9.46
N ARG A 45 14.64 -3.42 10.19
CA ARG A 45 15.42 -4.59 9.77
C ARG A 45 14.60 -5.88 9.67
N ASN A 46 13.52 -5.98 10.44
CA ASN A 46 12.68 -7.17 10.47
C ASN A 46 11.50 -7.08 9.49
N ILE A 47 11.36 -5.96 8.79
CA ILE A 47 10.32 -5.79 7.79
C ILE A 47 10.73 -6.57 6.53
N PRO A 48 9.89 -7.47 6.01
CA PRO A 48 10.18 -8.21 4.79
C PRO A 48 10.47 -7.28 3.61
N GLN A 49 11.35 -7.72 2.72
CA GLN A 49 11.59 -7.01 1.47
C GLN A 49 10.36 -7.17 0.57
N PRO A 50 9.88 -6.07 -0.04
CA PRO A 50 8.83 -6.13 -1.05
C PRO A 50 9.27 -6.96 -2.26
N MET A 51 8.28 -7.47 -3.00
CA MET A 51 8.47 -8.02 -4.33
C MET A 51 9.12 -7.00 -5.27
N SER A 52 9.69 -7.48 -6.38
CA SER A 52 10.29 -6.59 -7.38
C SER A 52 9.22 -5.98 -8.28
N LEU A 53 9.21 -4.66 -8.43
CA LEU A 53 8.40 -3.94 -9.40
C LEU A 53 9.05 -4.02 -10.77
N THR A 54 8.41 -4.72 -11.70
CA THR A 54 8.85 -4.87 -13.09
C THR A 54 8.01 -4.07 -14.08
N GLY A 55 6.78 -3.69 -13.74
CA GLY A 55 5.93 -2.91 -14.64
C GLY A 55 4.57 -2.50 -14.07
N ILE A 56 3.59 -2.35 -14.96
CA ILE A 56 2.22 -1.94 -14.60
C ILE A 56 1.45 -3.12 -13.97
N SER A 57 1.75 -4.35 -14.39
CA SER A 57 0.99 -5.55 -14.00
C SER A 57 1.11 -5.90 -12.52
N ASP A 58 2.27 -5.63 -11.93
CA ASP A 58 2.62 -5.93 -10.53
C ASP A 58 2.60 -4.68 -9.63
N TYR A 59 2.41 -3.49 -10.20
CA TYR A 59 2.37 -2.22 -9.47
C TYR A 59 1.43 -2.23 -8.26
N MET A 60 0.22 -2.77 -8.39
CA MET A 60 -0.76 -2.75 -7.30
C MET A 60 -0.34 -3.62 -6.11
N GLU A 61 0.20 -4.81 -6.36
CA GLU A 61 0.66 -5.73 -5.32
C GLU A 61 1.91 -5.16 -4.64
N TRP A 62 2.86 -4.68 -5.45
CA TRP A 62 4.05 -3.97 -4.97
C TRP A 62 3.70 -2.75 -4.10
N LYS A 63 2.73 -1.93 -4.55
CA LYS A 63 2.28 -0.73 -3.82
C LYS A 63 1.77 -1.10 -2.43
N GLU A 64 0.96 -2.16 -2.34
CA GLU A 64 0.39 -2.64 -1.07
C GLU A 64 1.47 -3.12 -0.11
N GLU A 65 2.49 -3.82 -0.59
CA GLU A 65 3.62 -4.26 0.24
C GLU A 65 4.44 -3.07 0.78
N ILE A 66 4.68 -2.05 -0.05
CA ILE A 66 5.38 -0.84 0.40
C ILE A 66 4.55 -0.07 1.44
N GLU A 67 3.25 0.11 1.20
CA GLU A 67 2.36 0.79 2.14
C GLU A 67 2.24 0.02 3.46
N LEU A 68 2.19 -1.32 3.41
CA LEU A 68 2.19 -2.18 4.58
C LEU A 68 3.52 -2.07 5.36
N ALA A 69 4.66 -2.08 4.67
CA ALA A 69 5.97 -1.88 5.27
C ALA A 69 6.06 -0.51 5.96
N ALA A 70 5.63 0.56 5.29
CA ALA A 70 5.63 1.91 5.83
C ALA A 70 4.67 2.06 7.02
N LYS A 71 3.49 1.41 6.97
CA LYS A 71 2.53 1.37 8.07
C LYS A 71 3.08 0.62 9.28
N THR A 72 3.71 -0.53 9.04
CA THR A 72 4.36 -1.35 10.08
C THR A 72 5.45 -0.53 10.76
N ALA A 73 6.26 0.19 9.99
CA ALA A 73 7.28 1.09 10.51
C ALA A 73 6.75 2.39 11.14
N GLY A 74 5.44 2.67 11.08
CA GLY A 74 4.83 3.89 11.63
C GLY A 74 5.13 5.17 10.84
N ILE A 75 5.55 5.05 9.58
CA ILE A 75 6.02 6.17 8.74
C ILE A 75 5.23 6.36 7.44
N LEU A 76 4.06 5.72 7.32
CA LEU A 76 3.18 5.82 6.15
C LEU A 76 2.88 7.27 5.73
N GLU A 77 2.85 8.19 6.70
CA GLU A 77 2.60 9.62 6.44
C GLU A 77 3.64 10.27 5.52
N ILE A 78 4.88 9.75 5.48
CA ILE A 78 5.93 10.23 4.58
C ILE A 78 5.49 10.07 3.11
N LEU A 79 4.77 8.99 2.77
CA LEU A 79 4.25 8.75 1.42
C LEU A 79 2.99 9.56 1.10
N GLN A 80 2.20 9.92 2.11
CA GLN A 80 0.85 10.47 1.92
C GLN A 80 0.80 12.00 1.93
N LYS A 81 1.54 12.66 2.82
CA LYS A 81 1.28 14.07 3.17
C LYS A 81 2.30 15.08 2.62
N GLN A 82 3.15 14.68 1.66
CA GLN A 82 4.31 15.49 1.23
C GLN A 82 5.15 15.97 2.42
N ASN A 83 5.12 15.20 3.53
CA ASN A 83 5.24 15.75 4.88
C ASN A 83 6.49 16.63 4.99
N THR A 84 6.28 17.93 5.18
CA THR A 84 7.33 18.93 5.16
C THR A 84 8.35 18.57 6.22
N LYS A 85 9.61 18.49 5.79
CA LYS A 85 10.78 18.28 6.64
C LYS A 85 10.61 19.03 7.98
N PRO A 86 10.82 18.38 9.14
CA PRO A 86 10.58 19.01 10.44
C PRO A 86 11.35 20.32 10.59
N ALA A 87 10.72 21.33 11.18
CA ALA A 87 11.34 22.64 11.42
C ALA A 87 12.42 22.60 12.51
N SER A 88 12.26 21.72 13.50
CA SER A 88 13.26 21.51 14.56
C SER A 88 14.39 20.60 14.07
N ARG A 89 15.63 20.96 14.39
CA ARG A 89 16.84 20.21 14.00
C ARG A 89 16.88 18.81 14.61
N GLU A 90 16.29 18.64 15.78
CA GLU A 90 16.31 17.41 16.56
C GLU A 90 15.44 16.34 15.87
N HIS A 91 14.20 16.67 15.50
CA HIS A 91 13.31 15.77 14.76
C HIS A 91 13.77 15.55 13.30
N MET A 92 14.63 16.42 12.75
CA MET A 92 15.17 16.28 11.41
C MET A 92 16.05 15.03 11.25
N HIS A 93 16.77 14.61 12.31
CA HIS A 93 17.61 13.41 12.25
C HIS A 93 16.78 12.14 12.08
N LEU A 94 15.79 11.93 12.95
CA LEU A 94 14.89 10.78 12.85
C LEU A 94 14.12 10.79 11.52
N TRP A 95 13.63 11.96 11.11
CA TRP A 95 12.93 12.09 9.82
C TRP A 95 13.83 11.71 8.63
N ASN A 96 15.09 12.16 8.60
CA ASN A 96 16.02 11.81 7.53
C ASN A 96 16.28 10.30 7.47
N GLU A 97 16.43 9.65 8.63
CA GLU A 97 16.61 8.19 8.71
C GLU A 97 15.38 7.45 8.17
N CYS A 98 14.17 7.84 8.59
CA CYS A 98 12.92 7.25 8.11
C CYS A 98 12.74 7.47 6.59
N ASN A 99 12.96 8.69 6.12
CA ASN A 99 12.87 9.03 4.70
C ASN A 99 13.91 8.27 3.87
N MET A 100 15.16 8.18 4.33
CA MET A 100 16.21 7.46 3.60
C MET A 100 15.95 5.96 3.58
N TRP A 101 15.53 5.38 4.70
CA TRP A 101 15.17 3.97 4.75
C TRP A 101 14.05 3.65 3.75
N LEU A 102 12.99 4.47 3.74
CA LEU A 102 11.85 4.27 2.84
C LEU A 102 12.23 4.50 1.37
N TYR A 103 13.06 5.51 1.10
CA TYR A 103 13.63 5.74 -0.23
C TYR A 103 14.40 4.52 -0.71
N CYS A 104 15.29 3.97 0.14
CA CYS A 104 16.06 2.77 -0.18
C CYS A 104 15.15 1.55 -0.37
N LEU A 105 14.14 1.35 0.46
CA LEU A 105 13.18 0.26 0.33
C LEU A 105 12.51 0.31 -1.05
N ILE A 106 11.96 1.47 -1.42
CA ILE A 106 11.31 1.68 -2.71
C ILE A 106 12.33 1.47 -3.84
N TRP A 107 13.46 2.16 -3.81
CA TRP A 107 14.43 2.15 -4.91
C TRP A 107 15.00 0.77 -5.20
N HIS A 108 15.34 -0.01 -4.18
CA HIS A 108 15.90 -1.36 -4.34
C HIS A 108 14.83 -2.40 -4.70
N SER A 109 13.56 -2.12 -4.45
CA SER A 109 12.45 -2.98 -4.86
C SER A 109 11.99 -2.76 -6.31
N ILE A 110 12.63 -1.86 -7.07
CA ILE A 110 12.29 -1.60 -8.47
C ILE A 110 13.35 -2.25 -9.36
N SER A 111 12.92 -2.99 -10.39
CA SER A 111 13.83 -3.60 -11.36
C SER A 111 14.61 -2.55 -12.13
N ASP A 112 15.78 -2.91 -12.66
CA ASP A 112 16.61 -1.96 -13.39
C ASP A 112 15.96 -1.50 -14.70
N GLU A 113 15.20 -2.38 -15.35
CA GLU A 113 14.36 -2.04 -16.50
C GLU A 113 13.30 -1.01 -16.12
N ALA A 114 12.58 -1.24 -15.02
CA ALA A 114 11.54 -0.35 -14.52
C ALA A 114 12.09 1.03 -14.11
N LYS A 115 13.29 1.09 -13.51
CA LYS A 115 13.95 2.37 -13.15
C LYS A 115 14.13 3.29 -14.36
N GLY A 116 14.41 2.73 -15.55
CA GLY A 116 14.53 3.50 -16.79
C GLY A 116 13.24 4.23 -17.22
N HIS A 117 12.08 3.79 -16.74
CA HIS A 117 10.80 4.45 -16.98
C HIS A 117 10.52 5.61 -16.01
N ILE A 118 11.13 5.60 -14.82
CA ILE A 118 10.91 6.58 -13.75
C ILE A 118 11.81 7.81 -13.92
N TYR A 119 13.09 7.59 -14.25
CA TYR A 119 14.08 8.67 -14.34
C TYR A 119 14.61 8.82 -15.76
N LYS A 120 14.33 9.97 -16.36
CA LYS A 120 14.89 10.42 -17.65
C LYS A 120 15.59 11.79 -17.54
N GLY A 121 15.93 12.22 -16.33
CA GLY A 121 16.38 13.58 -16.02
C GLY A 121 17.42 13.66 -14.90
N PRO A 122 17.66 14.87 -14.33
CA PRO A 122 18.73 15.11 -13.36
C PRO A 122 18.56 14.29 -12.06
N ALA A 123 19.65 14.26 -11.28
CA ALA A 123 19.83 13.37 -10.14
C ALA A 123 18.61 13.29 -9.22
N PRO A 124 18.26 12.09 -8.72
CA PRO A 124 17.13 11.92 -7.84
C PRO A 124 17.32 12.73 -6.56
N GLU A 125 16.34 13.58 -6.24
CA GLU A 125 16.18 14.06 -4.87
C GLU A 125 15.94 12.85 -3.97
N TYR A 126 16.72 12.69 -2.90
CA TYR A 126 16.59 11.60 -1.92
C TYR A 126 15.36 11.80 -1.03
N SER A 127 14.18 11.84 -1.65
CA SER A 127 12.88 11.98 -1.01
C SER A 127 12.04 10.76 -1.36
N ALA A 128 11.68 9.98 -0.35
CA ALA A 128 10.82 8.82 -0.51
C ALA A 128 9.47 9.23 -1.13
N TYR A 129 8.93 10.38 -0.74
CA TYR A 129 7.70 10.93 -1.30
C TYR A 129 7.82 11.24 -2.80
N VAL A 130 8.89 11.92 -3.21
CA VAL A 130 9.09 12.28 -4.63
C VAL A 130 9.29 11.01 -5.47
N LEU A 131 10.07 10.05 -4.98
CA LEU A 131 10.24 8.76 -5.65
C LEU A 131 8.91 8.03 -5.76
N TRP A 132 8.14 7.93 -4.68
CA TRP A 132 6.82 7.31 -4.64
C TRP A 132 5.87 7.90 -5.69
N LYS A 133 5.81 9.23 -5.80
CA LYS A 133 4.97 9.90 -6.78
C LYS A 133 5.40 9.63 -8.22
N LYS A 134 6.70 9.59 -8.51
CA LYS A 134 7.19 9.24 -9.84
C LYS A 134 6.88 7.79 -10.22
N VAL A 135 6.98 6.86 -9.26
CA VAL A 135 6.58 5.46 -9.49
C VAL A 135 5.07 5.37 -9.76
N GLU A 136 4.26 6.07 -8.97
CA GLU A 136 2.81 6.15 -9.16
C GLU A 136 2.45 6.75 -10.53
N GLU A 137 3.13 7.81 -10.98
CA GLU A 137 2.93 8.38 -12.32
C GLU A 137 3.33 7.43 -13.45
N ALA A 138 4.41 6.65 -13.27
CA ALA A 138 4.95 5.78 -14.30
C ALA A 138 4.17 4.46 -14.45
N PHE A 139 3.72 3.87 -13.33
CA PHE A 139 3.20 2.50 -13.30
C PHE A 139 1.75 2.37 -12.84
N SER A 140 1.15 3.42 -12.28
CA SER A 140 -0.28 3.36 -11.94
C SER A 140 -1.12 3.23 -13.19
N GLU A 141 -1.83 2.10 -13.31
CA GLU A 141 -2.80 1.88 -14.36
C GLU A 141 -3.95 2.88 -14.17
N LYS A 142 -4.23 3.70 -15.20
CA LYS A 142 -5.37 4.61 -15.14
C LYS A 142 -6.65 3.83 -14.84
N PRO A 143 -7.53 4.30 -13.93
CA PRO A 143 -8.73 3.55 -13.53
C PRO A 143 -9.59 3.08 -14.71
N ASP A 144 -9.71 3.89 -15.76
CA ASP A 144 -10.44 3.52 -16.97
C ASP A 144 -9.81 2.37 -17.77
N VAL A 145 -8.48 2.31 -17.79
CA VAL A 145 -7.73 1.23 -18.46
C VAL A 145 -7.86 -0.05 -17.65
N ALA A 146 -7.66 0.04 -16.33
CA ALA A 146 -7.85 -1.07 -15.40
C ALA A 146 -9.27 -1.64 -15.48
N ARG A 147 -10.28 -0.77 -15.48
CA ARG A 147 -11.69 -1.14 -15.65
C ARG A 147 -11.92 -1.89 -16.96
N ARG A 148 -11.47 -1.35 -18.09
CA ARG A 148 -11.62 -2.01 -19.41
C ARG A 148 -10.93 -3.37 -19.43
N ARG A 149 -9.75 -3.49 -18.83
CA ARG A 149 -9.01 -4.75 -18.75
C ARG A 149 -9.75 -5.79 -17.90
N LEU A 150 -10.23 -5.42 -16.71
CA LEU A 150 -11.00 -6.31 -15.84
C LEU A 150 -12.32 -6.75 -16.48
N MET A 151 -13.02 -5.84 -17.17
CA MET A 151 -14.24 -6.21 -17.92
C MET A 151 -13.94 -7.18 -19.06
N LYS A 152 -12.82 -7.00 -19.76
CA LYS A 152 -12.37 -7.92 -20.79
C LYS A 152 -12.03 -9.30 -20.21
N GLU A 153 -11.40 -9.33 -19.03
CA GLU A 153 -11.09 -10.55 -18.29
C GLU A 153 -12.37 -11.32 -17.91
N ILE A 154 -13.41 -10.61 -17.44
CA ILE A 154 -14.75 -11.19 -17.19
C ILE A 154 -15.31 -11.82 -18.46
N CYS A 155 -15.34 -11.08 -19.59
CA CYS A 155 -15.86 -11.62 -20.85
C CYS A 155 -15.09 -12.86 -21.32
N GLN A 156 -13.77 -12.88 -21.14
CA GLN A 156 -12.93 -14.02 -21.51
C GLN A 156 -13.18 -15.24 -20.62
N LEU A 157 -13.36 -15.04 -19.32
CA LEU A 157 -13.71 -16.10 -18.38
C LEU A 157 -15.06 -16.72 -18.74
N SER A 158 -16.07 -15.92 -19.06
CA SER A 158 -17.37 -16.42 -19.52
C SER A 158 -17.24 -17.27 -20.79
N GLN A 159 -16.50 -16.78 -21.80
CA GLN A 159 -16.32 -17.49 -23.07
C GLN A 159 -15.50 -18.78 -22.97
N ARG A 160 -14.55 -18.85 -22.04
CA ARG A 160 -13.74 -20.04 -21.81
C ARG A 160 -14.57 -21.18 -21.26
N ASN A 161 -15.47 -20.86 -20.32
CA ASN A 161 -16.37 -21.85 -19.73
C ASN A 161 -17.40 -22.37 -20.73
N ASP A 162 -17.86 -21.56 -21.67
CA ASP A 162 -18.73 -22.04 -22.77
C ASP A 162 -18.04 -23.11 -23.63
N LYS A 163 -16.71 -23.04 -23.79
CA LYS A 163 -15.93 -24.02 -24.57
C LYS A 163 -15.60 -25.27 -23.76
N GLU A 164 -15.28 -25.12 -22.48
CA GLU A 164 -14.97 -26.23 -21.58
C GLU A 164 -16.25 -27.02 -21.19
N LYS A 165 -17.42 -26.37 -21.07
CA LYS A 165 -18.73 -27.06 -20.91
C LYS A 165 -19.02 -28.09 -22.00
N ASN A 166 -18.46 -27.88 -23.19
CA ASN A 166 -18.66 -28.75 -24.34
C ASN A 166 -17.63 -29.89 -24.45
N ASN A 167 -16.54 -29.84 -23.67
CA ASN A 167 -15.44 -30.80 -23.73
C ASN A 167 -14.94 -31.14 -22.32
N THR A 168 -15.36 -32.29 -21.79
CA THR A 168 -14.71 -33.07 -20.71
C THR A 168 -15.36 -33.06 -19.32
N SER A 169 -15.45 -34.27 -18.78
CA SER A 169 -16.07 -34.77 -17.56
C SER A 169 -15.32 -34.50 -16.24
N ASN A 170 -14.41 -33.52 -16.19
CA ASN A 170 -13.66 -33.16 -14.96
C ASN A 170 -13.99 -31.71 -14.57
N GLY A 171 -15.24 -31.47 -14.15
CA GLY A 171 -15.77 -30.12 -13.94
C GLY A 171 -15.37 -29.44 -12.63
N SER A 172 -14.92 -30.19 -11.62
CA SER A 172 -14.79 -29.64 -10.26
C SER A 172 -13.60 -28.70 -10.06
N ASP A 173 -12.45 -29.03 -10.64
CA ASP A 173 -11.23 -28.24 -10.47
C ASP A 173 -11.28 -26.97 -11.35
N SER A 174 -11.95 -27.08 -12.51
CA SER A 174 -12.25 -25.92 -13.38
C SER A 174 -13.23 -24.96 -12.71
N ASP A 175 -14.29 -25.46 -12.06
CA ASP A 175 -15.26 -24.64 -11.34
C ASP A 175 -14.60 -23.88 -10.17
N ARG A 176 -13.71 -24.54 -9.40
CA ARG A 176 -12.97 -23.88 -8.30
C ARG A 176 -12.07 -22.76 -8.81
N ALA A 177 -11.28 -23.04 -9.85
CA ALA A 177 -10.40 -22.05 -10.45
C ALA A 177 -11.19 -20.85 -11.00
N PHE A 178 -12.35 -21.10 -11.62
CA PHE A 178 -13.24 -20.07 -12.12
C PHE A 178 -13.76 -19.15 -11.00
N VAL A 179 -14.26 -19.72 -9.91
CA VAL A 179 -14.78 -18.97 -8.76
C VAL A 179 -13.67 -18.14 -8.11
N LEU A 180 -12.47 -18.71 -7.94
CA LEU A 180 -11.30 -17.98 -7.43
C LEU A 180 -10.94 -16.78 -8.32
N ASN A 181 -11.04 -16.93 -9.65
CA ASN A 181 -10.78 -15.82 -10.56
C ASN A 181 -11.85 -14.73 -10.46
N ILE A 182 -13.13 -15.07 -10.27
CA ILE A 182 -14.18 -14.08 -10.02
C ILE A 182 -13.92 -13.32 -8.72
N ILE A 183 -13.54 -14.00 -7.63
CA ILE A 183 -13.18 -13.35 -6.36
C ILE A 183 -12.03 -12.37 -6.59
N LYS A 184 -10.97 -12.80 -7.27
CA LYS A 184 -9.82 -11.93 -7.59
C LYS A 184 -10.23 -10.70 -8.39
N ILE A 185 -11.09 -10.85 -9.40
CA ILE A 185 -11.58 -9.73 -10.21
C ILE A 185 -12.45 -8.78 -9.38
N ARG A 186 -13.36 -9.30 -8.55
CA ARG A 186 -14.19 -8.50 -7.63
C ARG A 186 -13.31 -7.62 -6.74
N SER A 187 -12.33 -8.22 -6.05
CA SER A 187 -11.42 -7.47 -5.18
C SER A 187 -10.66 -6.38 -5.94
N ARG A 188 -10.25 -6.63 -7.18
CA ARG A 188 -9.56 -5.63 -8.02
C ARG A 188 -10.48 -4.49 -8.47
N LEU A 189 -11.75 -4.79 -8.77
CA LEU A 189 -12.78 -3.80 -9.12
C LEU A 189 -13.11 -2.88 -7.93
N GLU A 190 -13.21 -3.45 -6.73
CA GLU A 190 -13.40 -2.68 -5.49
C GLU A 190 -12.21 -1.75 -5.21
N LYS A 191 -10.97 -2.23 -5.40
CA LYS A 191 -9.75 -1.43 -5.23
C LYS A 191 -9.70 -0.19 -6.15
N ILE A 192 -10.21 -0.30 -7.38
CA ILE A 192 -10.30 0.85 -8.31
C ILE A 192 -11.57 1.71 -8.11
N LYS A 193 -12.30 1.51 -7.00
CA LYS A 193 -13.56 2.20 -6.66
C LYS A 193 -14.65 2.04 -7.72
N PHE A 194 -14.68 0.88 -8.36
CA PHE A 194 -15.72 0.50 -9.32
C PHE A 194 -16.37 -0.83 -8.91
N PRO A 195 -17.05 -0.89 -7.74
CA PRO A 195 -17.75 -2.09 -7.34
C PRO A 195 -18.90 -2.38 -8.31
N LEU A 196 -19.04 -3.65 -8.69
CA LEU A 196 -20.24 -4.11 -9.38
C LEU A 196 -21.26 -4.62 -8.35
N PRO A 197 -22.55 -4.56 -8.66
CA PRO A 197 -23.57 -5.12 -7.77
C PRO A 197 -23.41 -6.64 -7.61
N ASP A 198 -23.69 -7.16 -6.42
CA ASP A 198 -23.54 -8.59 -6.13
C ASP A 198 -24.33 -9.49 -7.09
N TYR A 199 -25.54 -9.07 -7.51
CA TYR A 199 -26.35 -9.80 -8.50
C TYR A 199 -25.61 -10.07 -9.81
N PHE A 200 -24.73 -9.16 -10.24
CA PHE A 200 -23.94 -9.34 -11.46
C PHE A 200 -23.00 -10.53 -11.33
N TYR A 201 -22.35 -10.66 -10.17
CA TYR A 201 -21.43 -11.75 -9.94
C TYR A 201 -22.18 -13.08 -9.69
N TYR A 202 -23.37 -13.04 -9.09
CA TYR A 202 -24.24 -14.21 -9.01
C TYR A 202 -24.58 -14.77 -10.38
N ASP A 203 -25.05 -13.92 -11.29
CA ASP A 203 -25.36 -14.31 -12.67
C ASP A 203 -24.10 -14.85 -13.38
N LEU A 204 -22.94 -14.22 -13.15
CA LEU A 204 -21.68 -14.66 -13.74
C LEU A 204 -21.26 -16.06 -13.24
N VAL A 205 -21.40 -16.32 -11.94
CA VAL A 205 -21.10 -17.63 -11.34
C VAL A 205 -22.07 -18.69 -11.84
N LEU A 206 -23.38 -18.42 -11.81
CA LEU A 206 -24.43 -19.34 -12.25
C LEU A 206 -24.24 -19.78 -13.71
N ASN A 207 -23.93 -18.83 -14.60
CA ASN A 207 -23.72 -19.14 -16.00
C ASN A 207 -22.36 -19.81 -16.28
N GLY A 208 -21.37 -19.54 -15.43
CA GLY A 208 -20.00 -20.02 -15.61
C GLY A 208 -19.73 -21.43 -15.11
N ILE A 209 -20.31 -21.86 -13.99
CA ILE A 209 -20.03 -23.17 -13.40
C ILE A 209 -20.67 -24.34 -14.18
N SER A 210 -20.20 -25.56 -13.92
CA SER A 210 -20.75 -26.78 -14.51
C SER A 210 -22.25 -26.98 -14.22
N PRO A 211 -23.02 -27.64 -15.10
CA PRO A 211 -24.46 -27.84 -14.91
C PRO A 211 -24.83 -28.54 -13.60
N GLY A 212 -24.01 -29.50 -13.15
CA GLY A 212 -24.23 -30.20 -11.89
C GLY A 212 -24.15 -29.25 -10.67
N MET A 213 -23.20 -28.32 -10.69
CA MET A 213 -23.08 -27.29 -9.67
C MET A 213 -24.17 -26.24 -9.80
N GLN A 214 -24.54 -25.85 -11.02
CA GLN A 214 -25.64 -24.92 -11.27
C GLN A 214 -26.95 -25.43 -10.67
N ASP A 215 -27.30 -26.70 -10.89
CA ASP A 215 -28.49 -27.33 -10.30
C ASP A 215 -28.46 -27.32 -8.76
N GLN A 216 -27.29 -27.58 -8.16
CA GLN A 216 -27.12 -27.53 -6.71
C GLN A 216 -27.30 -26.10 -6.17
N LEU A 217 -26.82 -25.11 -6.90
CA LEU A 217 -26.86 -23.69 -6.54
C LEU A 217 -28.29 -23.13 -6.67
N GLU A 218 -28.99 -23.43 -7.77
CA GLU A 218 -30.38 -23.05 -7.99
C GLU A 218 -31.33 -23.68 -6.96
N ARG A 219 -31.09 -24.93 -6.55
CA ARG A 219 -31.86 -25.60 -5.47
C ARG A 219 -31.68 -24.88 -4.13
N ARG A 220 -30.50 -24.32 -3.85
CA ARG A 220 -30.24 -23.55 -2.63
C ARG A 220 -30.84 -22.15 -2.67
N LEU A 221 -30.80 -21.48 -3.82
CA LEU A 221 -31.43 -20.17 -4.01
C LEU A 221 -32.94 -20.24 -3.81
N LYS A 222 -33.57 -21.35 -4.23
CA LYS A 222 -35.01 -21.61 -4.03
C LYS A 222 -35.38 -22.02 -2.60
N ASN A 223 -34.39 -22.34 -1.75
CA ASN A 223 -34.61 -22.64 -0.34
C ASN A 223 -34.39 -21.39 0.52
N PRO A 224 -35.45 -20.76 1.05
CA PRO A 224 -35.36 -19.50 1.80
C PRO A 224 -34.65 -19.63 3.15
N ILE A 225 -34.33 -20.86 3.60
CA ILE A 225 -33.59 -21.12 4.85
C ILE A 225 -32.08 -20.88 4.68
N THR A 226 -31.55 -20.95 3.44
CA THR A 226 -30.11 -20.82 3.14
C THR A 226 -29.70 -19.46 2.61
N PHE A 227 -30.65 -18.66 2.11
CA PHE A 227 -30.39 -17.34 1.52
C PHE A 227 -31.14 -16.28 2.32
N THR A 228 -30.70 -16.08 3.56
CA THR A 228 -31.16 -14.91 4.32
C THR A 228 -30.72 -13.67 3.57
N ALA A 229 -31.58 -12.66 3.49
CA ALA A 229 -31.29 -11.35 2.88
C ALA A 229 -30.06 -10.61 3.48
N GLU A 230 -29.42 -11.20 4.50
CA GLU A 230 -28.22 -10.75 5.20
C GLU A 230 -26.92 -11.45 4.75
N MET A 231 -26.98 -12.47 3.87
CA MET A 231 -25.77 -13.20 3.48
C MET A 231 -24.97 -12.39 2.46
N ASP A 232 -23.83 -11.86 2.90
CA ASP A 232 -22.85 -11.17 2.04
C ASP A 232 -22.38 -12.12 0.92
N PHE A 233 -22.33 -11.62 -0.32
CA PHE A 233 -21.84 -12.38 -1.46
C PHE A 233 -20.42 -12.92 -1.24
N GLY A 234 -19.60 -12.24 -0.42
CA GLY A 234 -18.30 -12.78 0.02
C GLY A 234 -18.45 -14.13 0.75
N GLN A 235 -19.36 -14.21 1.72
CA GLN A 235 -19.65 -15.43 2.47
C GLN A 235 -20.21 -16.55 1.58
N PHE A 236 -21.02 -16.18 0.59
CA PHE A 236 -21.53 -17.12 -0.41
C PHE A 236 -20.39 -17.77 -1.22
N LEU A 237 -19.42 -16.97 -1.69
CA LEU A 237 -18.30 -17.47 -2.48
C LEU A 237 -17.37 -18.37 -1.66
N ASP A 238 -17.12 -18.03 -0.39
CA ASP A 238 -16.30 -18.86 0.51
C ASP A 238 -16.96 -20.22 0.78
N GLU A 239 -18.28 -20.23 0.99
CA GLU A 239 -19.04 -21.47 1.20
C GLU A 239 -19.08 -22.33 -0.07
N LEU A 240 -19.17 -21.70 -1.24
CA LEU A 240 -19.09 -22.38 -2.52
C LEU A 240 -17.71 -23.04 -2.72
N LEU A 241 -16.63 -22.33 -2.37
CA LEU A 241 -15.27 -22.88 -2.41
C LEU A 241 -15.06 -24.05 -1.44
N ARG A 242 -15.76 -24.12 -0.30
CA ARG A 242 -15.65 -25.28 0.62
C ARG A 242 -16.26 -26.56 0.06
N GLN A 243 -17.21 -26.44 -0.86
CA GLN A 243 -17.91 -27.58 -1.45
C GLN A 243 -17.24 -28.10 -2.72
N LEU A 244 -16.35 -27.31 -3.30
CA LEU A 244 -15.54 -27.73 -4.43
C LEU A 244 -14.34 -28.53 -3.93
N PRO A 245 -13.98 -29.65 -4.59
CA PRO A 245 -12.78 -30.43 -4.28
C PRO A 245 -11.55 -29.54 -4.16
N VAL A 246 -10.70 -29.90 -3.20
CA VAL A 246 -9.37 -29.31 -3.06
C VAL A 246 -8.42 -30.32 -3.66
N ASP A 247 -7.58 -29.88 -4.60
CA ASP A 247 -6.50 -30.69 -5.18
C ASP A 247 -5.63 -31.35 -4.10
#